data_AF-A0A0D8Y9T9-F1
#
_entry.id   AF-A0A0D8Y9T9-F1
#
_cell.length_a   1.000
_cell.length_b   1.000
_cell.length_c   1.000
_cell.angle_alpha   90.00
_cell.angle_beta   90.00
_cell.angle_gamma   90.00
#
_symmetry.space_group_name_H-M   'P 1'
#
loop_
_entity.id
_entity.type
_entity.pdbx_description
1 polymer ?
#
loop_
_entity_poly.entity_id
_entity_poly.type
_entity_poly.pdbx_seq_one_letter_code
_entity_poly.pdbx_strand_id
1 'polypeptide(L)' 'PRESIIHGQTGFLAKQTPQEFAMYMLTLIRDENLRLKINKMGRKRVQDLFSFDAFSNRLDCIIKGDDN' A
#
# COMPACT_ATOMS: atom_id res chain seq x y z
N PRO A 1 9.98 -2.01 3.02
CA PRO A 1 9.02 -0.94 3.36
C PRO A 1 7.86 -1.46 4.23
N ARG A 2 7.98 -1.35 5.56
CA ARG A 2 6.86 -1.64 6.49
C ARG A 2 5.88 -0.47 6.62
N GLU A 3 6.35 0.74 6.36
CA GLU A 3 5.58 1.98 6.46
C GLU A 3 4.58 2.12 5.29
N SER A 4 4.98 1.73 4.07
CA SER A 4 4.17 1.88 2.86
C SER A 4 3.20 0.73 2.60
N ILE A 5 3.42 -0.46 3.18
CA ILE A 5 2.60 -1.67 2.95
C ILE A 5 1.85 -2.06 4.23
N ILE A 6 0.53 -2.18 4.14
CA ILE A 6 -0.28 -2.84 5.16
C ILE A 6 -0.49 -4.29 4.72
N HIS A 7 0.09 -5.22 5.50
CA HIS A 7 0.06 -6.65 5.22
C HIS A 7 -1.38 -7.16 5.03
N GLY A 8 -1.63 -7.88 3.94
CA GLY A 8 -2.93 -8.45 3.58
C GLY A 8 -3.98 -7.45 3.09
N GLN A 9 -3.68 -6.15 3.10
CA GLN A 9 -4.62 -5.10 2.66
C GLN A 9 -4.13 -4.38 1.40
N THR A 10 -2.89 -3.91 1.41
CA THR A 10 -2.29 -3.16 0.28
C THR A 10 -1.11 -3.90 -0.36
N GLY A 11 -0.76 -5.05 0.19
CA GLY A 11 0.30 -5.95 -0.26
C GLY A 11 0.62 -6.99 0.81
N PHE A 12 1.60 -7.85 0.55
CA PHE A 12 2.10 -8.81 1.55
C PHE A 12 3.52 -8.46 1.95
N LEU A 13 3.79 -8.64 3.24
CA LEU A 13 5.14 -8.62 3.80
C LEU A 13 5.54 -10.06 4.06
N ALA A 14 6.55 -10.54 3.34
CA ALA A 14 7.12 -11.87 3.51
C ALA A 14 8.47 -11.78 4.23
N LYS A 15 8.85 -12.81 5.00
CA LYS A 15 10.26 -13.01 5.29
C LYS A 15 11.01 -13.28 3.98
N GLN A 16 12.31 -13.02 3.98
CA GLN A 16 13.17 -13.26 2.82
C GLN A 16 13.49 -14.75 2.66
N THR A 17 12.46 -15.57 2.53
CA THR A 17 12.57 -17.00 2.24
C THR A 17 11.78 -17.33 0.97
N PRO A 18 12.28 -18.25 0.12
CA PRO A 18 11.56 -18.67 -1.08
C PRO A 18 10.16 -19.21 -0.78
N GLN A 19 10.01 -19.91 0.35
CA GLN A 19 8.76 -20.56 0.75
C GLN A 19 7.68 -19.52 1.05
N GLU A 20 8.01 -18.48 1.82
CA GLU A 20 7.03 -17.48 2.19
C GLU A 20 6.68 -16.56 1.01
N PHE A 21 7.66 -16.24 0.16
CA PHE A 21 7.39 -15.55 -1.10
C PHE A 21 6.44 -16.35 -2.00
N ALA A 22 6.73 -17.63 -2.23
CA ALA A 22 5.91 -18.51 -3.07
C ALA A 22 4.48 -18.66 -2.51
N MET A 23 4.33 -18.74 -1.18
CA MET A 23 3.04 -18.80 -0.51
C MET A 23 2.16 -17.59 -0.86
N TYR A 24 2.65 -16.35 -0.69
CA TYR A 24 1.85 -15.17 -1.00
C TYR A 24 1.58 -15.00 -2.51
N MET A 25 2.52 -15.38 -3.36
CA MET A 25 2.29 -15.40 -4.81
C MET A 25 1.18 -16.38 -5.17
N LEU A 26 1.19 -17.59 -4.60
CA LEU A 26 0.15 -18.59 -4.83
C LEU A 26 -1.22 -18.11 -4.33
N THR A 27 -1.28 -17.47 -3.17
CA THR A 27 -2.50 -16.84 -2.63
C THR A 27 -3.09 -15.84 -3.63
N LEU A 28 -2.27 -14.94 -4.19
CA LEU A 28 -2.72 -13.94 -5.17
C LEU A 28 -3.17 -14.56 -6.51
N ILE A 29 -2.56 -15.66 -6.93
CA ILE A 29 -2.94 -16.37 -8.17
C ILE A 29 -4.27 -17.10 -7.99
N ARG A 30 -4.50 -17.71 -6.82
CA ARG A 30 -5.68 -18.53 -6.55
C ARG A 30 -6.92 -17.72 -6.18
N ASP A 31 -6.75 -16.57 -5.53
CA ASP A 31 -7.86 -15.71 -5.10
C ASP A 31 -7.88 -14.41 -5.91
N GLU A 32 -8.67 -14.40 -6.98
CA GLU A 32 -8.81 -13.24 -7.85
C GLU A 32 -9.44 -12.03 -7.14
N ASN A 33 -10.43 -12.26 -6.28
CA ASN A 33 -11.11 -11.18 -5.55
C ASN A 33 -10.14 -10.46 -4.61
N LEU A 34 -9.34 -11.24 -3.87
CA LEU A 34 -8.28 -10.71 -3.02
C LEU A 34 -7.24 -9.94 -3.85
N ARG A 35 -6.81 -10.49 -4.98
CA ARG A 35 -5.85 -9.83 -5.89
C ARG A 35 -6.37 -8.47 -6.38
N LEU A 36 -7.63 -8.41 -6.83
CA LEU A 36 -8.26 -7.16 -7.28
C LEU A 36 -8.37 -6.14 -6.14
N LYS A 37 -8.77 -6.59 -4.94
CA LYS A 37 -8.86 -5.76 -3.75
C LYS A 37 -7.51 -5.17 -3.37
N ILE A 38 -6.48 -6.00 -3.25
CA ILE A 38 -5.11 -5.56 -2.90
C ILE A 38 -4.57 -4.59 -3.95
N ASN A 39 -4.81 -4.86 -5.24
CA ASN A 39 -4.37 -3.97 -6.32
C ASN A 39 -5.01 -2.58 -6.22
N LYS A 40 -6.33 -2.51 -5.99
CA LYS A 40 -7.04 -1.24 -5.79
C LYS A 40 -6.54 -0.49 -4.54
N MET A 41 -6.46 -1.18 -3.41
CA MET A 41 -6.07 -0.58 -2.13
C MET A 41 -4.60 -0.13 -2.12
N GLY A 42 -3.71 -0.91 -2.74
CA GLY A 42 -2.29 -0.56 -2.90
C GLY A 42 -2.11 0.71 -3.71
N ARG A 43 -2.77 0.82 -4.87
CA ARG A 43 -2.73 2.04 -5.70
C ARG A 43 -3.29 3.25 -4.96
N LYS A 44 -4.46 3.10 -4.33
CA LYS A 44 -5.08 4.18 -3.55
C LYS A 44 -4.15 4.66 -2.43
N ARG A 45 -3.53 3.75 -1.68
CA ARG A 45 -2.60 4.13 -0.60
C ARG A 45 -1.41 4.93 -1.09
N VAL A 46 -0.82 4.53 -2.24
CA VAL A 46 0.28 5.30 -2.84
C VAL A 46 -0.19 6.69 -3.23
N GLN A 47 -1.33 6.79 -3.89
CA GLN A 47 -1.92 8.08 -4.30
C GLN A 47 -2.19 8.98 -3.09
N ASP A 48 -2.80 8.45 -2.04
CA ASP A 48 -3.25 9.23 -0.89
C ASP A 48 -2.09 9.67 0.04
N LEU A 49 -0.99 8.91 0.11
CA LEU A 49 0.04 9.12 1.15
C LEU A 49 1.46 9.35 0.62
N PHE A 50 1.77 8.87 -0.58
CA PHE A 50 3.14 8.81 -1.10
C PHE A 50 3.29 9.41 -2.52
N SER A 51 2.24 10.06 -3.03
CA SER A 51 2.31 10.81 -4.28
C SER A 51 2.87 12.22 -4.04
N PHE A 52 3.38 12.83 -5.11
CA PHE A 52 3.80 14.22 -5.06
C PHE A 52 2.63 15.14 -4.69
N ASP A 53 1.44 14.88 -5.25
CA ASP A 53 0.22 15.62 -4.92
C ASP A 53 -0.13 15.52 -3.42
N ALA A 54 -0.05 14.32 -2.83
CA ALA A 54 -0.30 14.13 -1.40
C ALA A 54 0.71 14.90 -0.53
N PHE A 55 1.97 14.93 -0.97
CA PHE A 55 3.01 15.73 -0.32
C PHE A 55 2.74 17.23 -0.42
N SER A 56 2.45 17.75 -1.63
CA SER A 56 2.15 19.15 -1.87
C SER A 56 0.91 19.62 -1.10
N ASN A 57 -0.15 18.82 -1.08
CA ASN A 57 -1.37 19.13 -0.33
C ASN A 57 -1.10 19.21 1.17
N ARG A 58 -0.35 18.27 1.74
CA ARG A 58 0.06 18.34 3.16
C ARG A 58 0.88 19.58 3.45
N LEU A 59 1.85 19.91 2.59
CA LEU A 59 2.66 21.11 2.76
C LEU A 59 1.82 22.39 2.72
N ASP A 60 0.84 22.46 1.81
CA ASP A 60 -0.08 23.58 1.70
C ASP A 60 -0.98 23.72 2.96
N CYS A 61 -1.52 22.62 3.49
CA CYS A 61 -2.27 22.61 4.75
C CYS A 61 -1.43 23.13 5.93
N ILE A 62 -0.18 22.68 6.04
CA ILE A 62 0.75 23.13 7.09
C ILE A 62 1.00 24.64 7.01
N ILE A 63 1.24 25.16 5.80
CA ILE A 63 1.53 26.59 5.59
C ILE A 63 0.29 27.45 5.88
N LYS A 64 -0.90 26.95 5.56
CA LYS A 64 -2.18 27.65 5.81
C LYS A 64 -2.65 27.58 7.26
N GLY A 65 -2.10 26.66 8.06
CA GLY A 65 -2.54 26.41 9.44
C GLY A 65 -3.84 25.61 9.52
N ASP A 66 -4.17 24.84 8.48
CA ASP A 66 -5.38 24.01 8.41
C ASP A 66 -5.18 22.62 9.06
N ASP A 67 -3.95 22.29 9.46
CA ASP A 67 -3.63 21.10 10.26
C ASP A 67 -4.02 21.35 11.74
N ASN A 68 -5.24 20.98 12.12
CA ASN A 68 -5.66 20.80 13.53
C ASN A 68 -5.38 19.38 14.02
#